data_AF-A0A7C3JX29-F1
#
_entry.id   AF-A0A7C3JX29-F1
#
_cell.length_a   1.000
_cell.length_b   1.000
_cell.length_c   1.000
_cell.angle_alpha   90.00
_cell.angle_beta   90.00
_cell.angle_gamma   90.00
#
_symmetry.space_group_name_H-M   'P 1'
#
loop_
_entity.id
_entity.type
_entity.pdbx_description
1 polymer ?
#
loop_
_entity_poly.entity_id
_entity_poly.type
_entity_poly.pdbx_seq_one_letter_code
_entity_poly.pdbx_strand_id
1 'polypeptide(L)'
;MRARSPSFESLDQVADATATNLSQAAAASAYELFRDENFRRCAGLERLSQVEQDRTFNELVVGYLVLFMLLLEAPDLRVPEELRNYPAGVHNRISPAYVEHLRTLGVEPEHLRGWEKLISMRYEEYARQARGAGGRLGTK
;
A
#
# COMPACT_ATOMS: atom_id res chain seq x y z
N MET A 1 14.64 4.98 26.50
CA MET A 1 15.66 5.21 25.45
C MET A 1 14.98 5.91 24.28
N ARG A 2 15.39 7.13 23.90
CA ARG A 2 14.94 7.72 22.62
C ARG A 2 15.68 6.99 21.51
N ALA A 3 14.96 6.35 20.60
CA ALA A 3 15.56 5.82 19.38
C ALA A 3 16.24 6.98 18.65
N ARG A 4 17.53 6.81 18.30
CA ARG A 4 18.26 7.77 17.47
C ARG A 4 17.54 7.81 16.13
N SER A 5 17.02 8.97 15.73
CA SER A 5 16.43 9.13 14.39
C SER A 5 17.52 8.81 13.35
N PRO A 6 17.22 8.00 12.32
CA PRO A 6 18.17 7.74 11.26
C PRO A 6 18.57 9.07 10.58
N SER A 7 19.88 9.24 10.35
CA SER A 7 20.38 10.37 9.56
C SER A 7 20.25 10.04 8.09
N PHE A 8 19.48 10.84 7.36
CA PHE A 8 19.35 10.72 5.91
C PHE A 8 20.18 11.81 5.22
N GLU A 9 20.88 11.44 4.16
CA GLU A 9 21.78 12.31 3.39
C GLU A 9 21.09 12.90 2.15
N SER A 10 19.96 12.32 1.72
CA SER A 10 19.20 12.80 0.57
C SER A 10 17.69 12.56 0.71
N LEU A 11 16.89 13.32 -0.04
CA LEU A 11 15.44 13.11 -0.13
C LEU A 11 15.08 11.74 -0.72
N ASP A 12 15.94 11.17 -1.57
CA ASP A 12 15.74 9.82 -2.10
C ASP A 12 15.87 8.76 -1.01
N GLN A 13 16.86 8.87 -0.12
CA GLN A 13 16.99 7.96 1.02
C GLN A 13 15.80 8.08 1.97
N VAL A 14 15.29 9.30 2.19
CA VAL A 14 14.06 9.51 2.94
C VAL A 14 12.87 8.87 2.22
N ALA A 15 12.78 8.97 0.90
CA ALA A 15 11.70 8.39 0.13
C ALA A 15 11.72 6.86 0.16
N ASP A 16 12.91 6.24 0.05
CA ASP A 16 13.09 4.79 0.22
C ASP A 16 12.62 4.34 1.60
N ALA A 17 13.10 5.00 2.67
CA ALA A 17 12.72 4.66 4.04
C ALA A 17 11.22 4.86 4.30
N THR A 18 10.63 5.94 3.79
CA THR A 18 9.18 6.16 3.89
C THR A 18 8.40 5.10 3.12
N ALA A 19 8.83 4.71 1.91
CA ALA A 19 8.18 3.65 1.15
C ALA A 19 8.24 2.29 1.86
N THR A 20 9.37 1.94 2.46
CA THR A 20 9.51 0.74 3.31
C THR A 20 8.58 0.79 4.51
N ASN A 21 8.51 1.91 5.21
CA ASN A 21 7.64 2.04 6.38
C ASN A 21 6.16 1.97 6.00
N LEU A 22 5.76 2.59 4.90
CA LEU A 22 4.39 2.52 4.40
C LEU A 22 4.02 1.11 3.92
N SER A 23 4.91 0.39 3.25
CA SER A 23 4.64 -0.98 2.82
C SER A 23 4.47 -1.94 4.01
N GLN A 24 5.30 -1.79 5.04
CA GLN A 24 5.16 -2.55 6.29
C GLN A 24 3.89 -2.16 7.06
N ALA A 25 3.56 -0.86 7.12
CA ALA A 25 2.33 -0.39 7.73
C ALA A 25 1.08 -0.92 7.01
N ALA A 26 1.12 -1.07 5.68
CA ALA A 26 0.03 -1.68 4.92
C ALA A 26 -0.19 -3.15 5.32
N ALA A 27 0.89 -3.93 5.40
CA ALA A 27 0.82 -5.33 5.82
C ALA A 27 0.32 -5.48 7.27
N ALA A 28 0.82 -4.64 8.18
CA ALA A 28 0.40 -4.62 9.57
C ALA A 28 -1.09 -4.25 9.71
N SER A 29 -1.53 -3.19 9.01
CA SER A 29 -2.94 -2.75 9.03
C SER A 29 -3.87 -3.81 8.46
N ALA A 30 -3.47 -4.46 7.37
CA ALA A 30 -4.23 -5.57 6.80
C ALA A 30 -4.34 -6.75 7.76
N TYR A 31 -3.27 -7.09 8.48
CA TYR A 31 -3.27 -8.15 9.48
C TYR A 31 -4.16 -7.83 10.68
N GLU A 32 -4.08 -6.60 11.19
CA GLU A 32 -4.95 -6.12 12.27
C GLU A 32 -6.42 -6.21 11.87
N LEU A 33 -6.78 -5.70 10.68
CA LEU A 33 -8.14 -5.78 10.17
C LEU A 33 -8.61 -7.22 9.93
N PHE A 34 -7.76 -8.06 9.34
CA PHE A 34 -8.09 -9.47 9.06
C PHE A 34 -8.34 -10.28 10.34
N ARG A 35 -7.73 -9.87 11.45
CA ARG A 35 -7.92 -10.47 12.77
C ARG A 35 -9.09 -9.88 13.56
N ASP A 36 -9.57 -8.69 13.20
CA ASP A 36 -10.69 -8.06 13.89
C ASP A 36 -11.95 -8.93 13.81
N GLU A 37 -12.55 -9.24 14.96
CA GLU A 37 -13.68 -10.17 15.05
C GLU A 37 -14.94 -9.63 14.34
N ASN A 38 -15.14 -8.31 14.33
CA ASN A 38 -16.28 -7.71 13.65
C ASN A 38 -16.10 -7.81 12.14
N PHE A 39 -14.92 -7.50 11.63
CA PHE A 39 -14.57 -7.68 10.23
C PHE A 39 -14.73 -9.14 9.80
N ARG A 40 -14.16 -10.09 10.55
CA ARG A 40 -14.25 -11.53 10.25
C ARG A 40 -15.70 -12.00 10.18
N ARG A 41 -16.56 -11.53 11.08
CA ARG A 41 -17.99 -11.84 11.10
C ARG A 41 -18.73 -11.21 9.91
N CYS A 42 -18.50 -9.94 9.63
CA CYS A 42 -19.14 -9.21 8.53
C CYS A 42 -18.73 -9.75 7.15
N ALA A 43 -17.45 -10.07 6.97
CA ALA A 43 -16.93 -10.67 5.75
C ALA A 43 -17.22 -12.18 5.66
N GLY A 44 -17.76 -12.79 6.73
CA GLY A 44 -18.09 -14.22 6.76
C GLY A 44 -16.88 -15.12 6.61
N LEU A 45 -15.70 -14.69 7.05
CA LEU A 45 -14.42 -15.37 6.79
C LEU A 45 -14.40 -16.82 7.30
N GLU A 46 -15.06 -17.11 8.41
CA GLU A 46 -15.15 -18.45 8.99
C GLU A 46 -15.85 -19.48 8.09
N ARG A 47 -16.64 -19.02 7.11
CA ARG A 47 -17.36 -19.85 6.16
C ARG A 47 -16.59 -20.03 4.84
N LEU A 48 -15.49 -19.31 4.66
CA LEU A 48 -14.67 -19.37 3.47
C LEU A 48 -13.63 -20.48 3.60
N SER A 49 -13.27 -21.09 2.47
CA SER A 49 -12.12 -21.98 2.40
C SER A 49 -10.84 -21.24 2.76
N GLN A 50 -9.80 -21.96 3.16
CA GLN A 50 -8.49 -21.35 3.45
C GLN A 50 -7.98 -20.51 2.27
N VAL A 51 -8.14 -21.01 1.04
CA VAL A 51 -7.73 -20.30 -0.18
C VAL A 51 -8.43 -18.95 -0.32
N GLU A 52 -9.73 -18.88 -0.03
CA GLU A 52 -10.49 -17.63 -0.12
C GLU A 52 -10.18 -16.68 1.06
N GLN A 53 -9.84 -17.23 2.22
CA GLN A 53 -9.32 -16.44 3.35
C GLN A 53 -7.95 -15.81 3.01
N ASP A 54 -7.03 -16.60 2.46
CA ASP A 54 -5.71 -16.13 2.01
C ASP A 54 -5.84 -15.08 0.91
N ARG A 55 -6.74 -15.31 -0.05
CA ARG A 55 -7.07 -14.35 -1.09
C ARG A 55 -7.60 -13.04 -0.51
N THR A 56 -8.48 -13.11 0.48
CA THR A 56 -9.02 -11.92 1.14
C THR A 56 -7.92 -11.14 1.85
N PHE A 57 -7.04 -11.83 2.58
CA PHE A 57 -5.90 -11.20 3.23
C PHE A 57 -4.98 -10.50 2.21
N ASN A 58 -4.65 -11.17 1.10
CA ASN A 58 -3.83 -10.57 0.05
C ASN A 58 -4.48 -9.31 -0.55
N GLU A 59 -5.80 -9.33 -0.80
CA GLU A 59 -6.53 -8.16 -1.29
C GLU A 59 -6.52 -7.01 -0.27
N LEU A 60 -6.62 -7.30 1.03
CA LEU A 60 -6.50 -6.26 2.07
C LEU A 60 -5.13 -5.59 2.04
N VAL A 61 -4.05 -6.37 1.96
CA VAL A 61 -2.69 -5.82 1.90
C VAL A 61 -2.52 -4.92 0.68
N VAL A 62 -2.91 -5.42 -0.50
CA VAL A 62 -2.82 -4.62 -1.73
C VAL A 62 -3.72 -3.39 -1.67
N GLY A 63 -4.90 -3.50 -1.05
CA GLY A 63 -5.79 -2.37 -0.81
C GLY A 63 -5.12 -1.24 -0.03
N TYR A 64 -4.45 -1.56 1.07
CA TYR A 64 -3.70 -0.55 1.85
C TYR A 64 -2.50 0.03 1.08
N LEU A 65 -1.74 -0.80 0.36
CA LEU A 65 -0.62 -0.32 -0.47
C LEU A 65 -1.11 0.69 -1.51
N VAL A 66 -2.17 0.35 -2.23
CA VAL A 66 -2.76 1.21 -3.27
C VAL A 66 -3.38 2.46 -2.65
N LEU A 67 -4.01 2.38 -1.48
CA LEU A 67 -4.54 3.54 -0.78
C LEU A 67 -3.44 4.57 -0.48
N PHE A 68 -2.27 4.12 0.02
CA PHE A 68 -1.13 5.02 0.24
C PHE A 68 -0.60 5.61 -1.06
N MET A 69 -0.51 4.80 -2.13
CA MET A 69 -0.11 5.28 -3.44
C MET A 69 -1.05 6.37 -3.95
N LEU A 70 -2.37 6.17 -3.91
CA LEU A 70 -3.36 7.15 -4.35
C LEU A 70 -3.36 8.41 -3.48
N LEU A 71 -3.14 8.28 -2.17
CA LEU A 71 -3.02 9.44 -1.28
C LEU A 71 -1.85 10.34 -1.68
N LEU A 72 -0.71 9.76 -2.08
CA LEU A 72 0.48 10.50 -2.51
C LEU A 72 0.29 11.20 -3.85
N GLU A 73 -0.69 10.76 -4.66
CA GLU A 73 -1.07 11.38 -5.93
C GLU A 73 -2.23 12.38 -5.80
N ALA A 74 -2.80 12.53 -4.60
CA ALA A 74 -3.98 13.37 -4.41
C ALA A 74 -3.67 14.84 -4.75
N PRO A 75 -4.46 15.50 -5.61
CA PRO A 75 -4.16 16.86 -6.10
C PRO A 75 -4.27 17.93 -5.01
N ASP A 76 -5.00 17.64 -3.94
CA ASP A 76 -5.19 18.49 -2.77
C ASP A 76 -4.14 18.21 -1.67
N LEU A 77 -3.21 17.27 -1.89
CA LEU A 77 -2.08 17.05 -1.01
C LEU A 77 -1.18 18.28 -1.02
N ARG A 78 -1.25 19.08 0.05
CA ARG A 78 -0.45 20.30 0.19
C ARG A 78 0.97 19.94 0.58
N VAL A 79 1.89 20.12 -0.35
CA VAL A 79 3.31 19.84 -0.17
C VAL A 79 4.11 21.12 -0.47
N PRO A 80 5.10 21.49 0.36
CA PRO A 80 6.02 22.58 0.05
C PRO A 80 6.65 22.41 -1.34
N GLU A 81 6.94 23.50 -2.03
CA GLU A 81 7.42 23.45 -3.42
C GLU A 81 8.73 22.66 -3.55
N GLU A 82 9.60 22.77 -2.55
CA GLU A 82 10.88 22.08 -2.45
C GLU A 82 10.72 20.55 -2.36
N LEU A 83 9.55 20.08 -1.96
CA LEU A 83 9.21 18.67 -1.81
C LEU A 83 8.22 18.19 -2.88
N ARG A 84 7.94 18.97 -3.92
CA ARG A 84 6.91 18.64 -4.94
C ARG A 84 7.11 17.26 -5.58
N ASN A 85 8.35 16.83 -5.76
CA ASN A 85 8.67 15.52 -6.35
C ASN A 85 8.78 14.38 -5.33
N TYR A 86 8.83 14.69 -4.03
CA TYR A 86 8.99 13.70 -2.98
C TYR A 86 7.81 12.71 -2.90
N PRO A 87 6.53 13.12 -2.92
CA PRO A 87 5.40 12.19 -2.93
C PRO A 87 5.42 11.21 -4.10
N ALA A 88 5.70 11.70 -5.31
CA ALA A 88 5.85 10.86 -6.49
C ALA A 88 7.03 9.88 -6.35
N GLY A 89 8.13 10.35 -5.73
CA GLY A 89 9.26 9.52 -5.38
C GLY A 89 8.91 8.38 -4.43
N VAL A 90 8.11 8.65 -3.38
CA VAL A 90 7.63 7.63 -2.44
C VAL A 90 6.65 6.67 -3.14
N HIS A 91 5.68 7.20 -3.89
CA HIS A 91 4.68 6.42 -4.64
C HIS A 91 5.33 5.31 -5.47
N ASN A 92 6.34 5.67 -6.27
CA ASN A 92 7.02 4.75 -7.18
C ASN A 92 7.83 3.65 -6.46
N ARG A 93 8.10 3.82 -5.17
CA ARG A 93 8.93 2.93 -4.34
C ARG A 93 8.12 2.01 -3.43
N ILE A 94 6.84 2.31 -3.17
CA ILE A 94 5.99 1.50 -2.25
C ILE A 94 5.87 0.05 -2.73
N SER A 95 5.52 -0.16 -4.00
CA SER A 95 5.36 -1.51 -4.56
C SER A 95 6.68 -2.30 -4.55
N PRO A 96 7.81 -1.76 -5.07
CA PRO A 96 9.11 -2.41 -4.94
C PRO A 96 9.51 -2.71 -3.49
N ALA A 97 9.25 -1.79 -2.55
CA ALA A 97 9.57 -1.97 -1.14
C ALA A 97 8.77 -3.11 -0.49
N TYR A 98 7.51 -3.30 -0.88
CA TYR A 98 6.72 -4.44 -0.41
C TYR A 98 7.22 -5.77 -0.98
N VAL A 99 7.56 -5.81 -2.27
CA VAL A 99 8.11 -7.01 -2.92
C VAL A 99 9.48 -7.37 -2.33
N GLU A 100 10.32 -6.38 -2.04
CA GLU A 100 11.56 -6.55 -1.29
C GLU A 100 11.28 -7.18 0.08
N HIS A 101 10.31 -6.64 0.81
CA HIS A 101 9.94 -7.18 2.11
C HIS A 101 9.53 -8.66 2.03
N LEU A 102 8.68 -9.04 1.07
CA LEU A 102 8.31 -10.44 0.85
C LEU A 102 9.53 -11.33 0.55
N ARG A 103 10.48 -10.84 -0.25
CA ARG A 103 11.72 -11.56 -0.53
C ARG A 103 12.55 -11.78 0.74
N THR A 104 12.65 -10.77 1.60
CA THR A 104 13.37 -10.90 2.89
C THR A 104 12.71 -11.89 3.85
N LEU A 105 11.40 -12.15 3.68
CA LEU A 105 10.67 -13.19 4.41
C LEU A 105 10.83 -14.59 3.81
N GLY A 106 11.56 -14.74 2.69
CA GLY A 106 11.81 -16.02 2.04
C GLY A 106 10.77 -16.43 0.99
N VAL A 107 9.96 -15.49 0.49
CA VAL A 107 9.04 -15.78 -0.63
C VAL A 107 9.83 -16.02 -1.91
N GLU A 108 9.54 -17.14 -2.57
CA GLU A 108 10.23 -17.55 -3.80
C GLU A 108 10.03 -16.56 -4.95
N PRO A 109 11.06 -16.33 -5.81
CA PRO A 109 11.01 -15.34 -6.89
C PRO A 109 9.82 -15.48 -7.86
N GLU A 110 9.33 -16.71 -8.08
CA GLU A 110 8.18 -16.98 -8.93
C GLU A 110 6.87 -16.38 -8.38
N HIS A 111 6.73 -16.29 -7.05
CA HIS A 111 5.59 -15.66 -6.41
C HIS A 111 5.72 -14.13 -6.34
N LEU A 112 6.95 -13.60 -6.25
CA LEU A 112 7.20 -12.15 -6.21
C LEU A 112 6.69 -11.43 -7.47
N ARG A 113 6.88 -12.02 -8.66
CA ARG A 113 6.33 -11.48 -9.91
C ARG A 113 4.80 -11.43 -9.90
N GLY A 114 4.17 -12.40 -9.24
CA GLY A 114 2.72 -12.42 -9.03
C GLY A 114 2.25 -11.22 -8.22
N TRP A 115 2.98 -10.87 -7.16
CA TRP A 115 2.69 -9.71 -6.33
C TRP A 115 2.87 -8.38 -7.07
N GLU A 116 3.97 -8.20 -7.81
CA GLU A 116 4.18 -7.00 -8.64
C GLU A 116 3.00 -6.77 -9.59
N LYS A 117 2.59 -7.83 -10.29
CA LYS A 117 1.45 -7.78 -11.21
C LYS A 117 0.14 -7.47 -10.48
N LEU A 118 -0.11 -8.12 -9.34
CA LEU A 118 -1.34 -7.91 -8.57
C LEU A 118 -1.45 -6.45 -8.10
N ILE A 119 -0.38 -5.90 -7.54
CA ILE A 119 -0.35 -4.50 -7.06
C ILE A 119 -0.59 -3.54 -8.22
N SER A 120 0.08 -3.74 -9.36
CA SER A 120 -0.13 -2.91 -10.56
C SER A 120 -1.58 -2.96 -11.04
N MET A 121 -2.16 -4.17 -11.16
CA MET A 121 -3.54 -4.35 -11.62
C MET A 121 -4.55 -3.67 -10.70
N ARG A 122 -4.38 -3.79 -9.38
CA ARG A 122 -5.27 -3.17 -8.38
C ARG A 122 -5.10 -1.65 -8.35
N TYR A 123 -3.88 -1.15 -8.43
CA TYR A 123 -3.61 0.29 -8.54
C TYR A 123 -4.37 0.89 -9.74
N GLU A 124 -4.23 0.30 -10.93
CA GLU A 124 -4.92 0.78 -12.12
C GLU A 124 -6.45 0.77 -11.97
N GLU A 125 -7.00 -0.29 -11.37
CA GLU A 125 -8.43 -0.41 -11.13
C GLU A 125 -8.95 0.66 -10.18
N TYR A 126 -8.31 0.82 -9.02
CA TYR A 126 -8.76 1.77 -8.01
C TYR A 126 -8.51 3.22 -8.45
N ALA A 127 -7.40 3.50 -9.15
CA ALA A 127 -7.15 4.81 -9.74
C ALA A 127 -8.25 5.20 -10.75
N ARG A 128 -8.70 4.27 -11.60
CA ARG A 128 -9.84 4.52 -12.51
C ARG A 128 -11.13 4.82 -11.74
N GLN A 129 -11.42 4.07 -10.68
CA GLN A 129 -12.59 4.30 -9.85
C GLN A 129 -12.54 5.65 -9.13
N ALA A 130 -11.40 6.02 -8.55
CA ALA A 130 -11.19 7.30 -7.88
C ALA A 130 -11.40 8.48 -8.83
N ARG A 131 -10.83 8.42 -10.05
CA ARG A 131 -11.04 9.43 -11.10
C ARG A 131 -12.50 9.50 -11.55
N GLY A 132 -13.16 8.35 -11.70
CA GLY A 132 -14.58 8.26 -12.04
C GLY A 132 -15.52 8.80 -10.95
N ALA A 133 -15.15 8.64 -9.67
CA ALA A 133 -15.90 9.17 -8.53
C ALA A 133 -15.73 10.69 -8.38
N GLY A 134 -14.52 11.20 -8.60
CA GLY A 134 -14.24 12.65 -8.60
C GLY A 134 -15.04 13.43 -9.66
N GLY A 135 -15.32 12.81 -10.82
CA GLY A 135 -16.18 13.40 -11.85
C GLY A 135 -17.67 13.50 -11.49
N ARG A 136 -18.16 12.75 -10.50
CA ARG A 136 -19.56 12.79 -10.03
C ARG A 136 -19.81 13.81 -8.92
N LEU A 137 -18.75 14.33 -8.30
CA LEU A 137 -18.84 15.32 -7.21
C LEU A 137 -18.57 16.77 -7.70
N GLY A 138 -18.24 16.96 -8.98
CA GLY A 138 -17.94 18.25 -9.59
C GLY A 138 -19.11 18.95 -10.31
N THR A 139 -20.35 18.50 -10.11
CA THR A 139 -21.56 19.14 -10.69
C THR A 139 -22.61 19.42 -9.62
N LYS A 140 -22.35 20.41 -8.75
CA LYS A 140 -23.38 21.24 -8.13
C LYS A 140 -22.84 22.64 -7.88
#